data_AF-A0A1F6TNH1-F1
#
_entry.id   AF-A0A1F6TNH1-F1
#
_cell.length_a   1.000
_cell.length_b   1.000
_cell.length_c   1.000
_cell.angle_alpha   90.00
_cell.angle_beta   90.00
_cell.angle_gamma   90.00
#
_symmetry.space_group_name_H-M   'P 1'
#
loop_
_entity.id
_entity.type
_entity.pdbx_description
1 polymer ?
#
loop_
_entity_poly.entity_id
_entity_poly.type
_entity_poly.pdbx_seq_one_letter_code
_entity_poly.pdbx_strand_id
1 'polypeptide(L)'
;MQHGRGGALVNTAIPPKAGLSPSPNAGKPQEKWRVLPGGAIQPGTQPPERTVALYQGSGVERILLCSIRIRYYRNADGTWSAHFQLIEEPLFIRAGDRWIPFATPGGAPNLIVLTSASLPNAEGFYPWLEFGLSSGPVAIDGWIVE
;
A
#
# COMPACT_ATOMS: atom_id res chain seq x y z
N MET A 1 25.05 18.62 -11.24
CA MET A 1 25.08 17.44 -10.34
C MET A 1 24.52 17.87 -9.00
N GLN A 2 23.33 17.38 -8.62
CA GLN A 2 22.84 17.51 -7.25
C GLN A 2 22.02 16.26 -6.94
N HIS A 3 22.64 15.32 -6.22
CA HIS A 3 21.98 14.14 -5.70
C HIS A 3 21.13 14.58 -4.51
N GLY A 4 19.81 14.65 -4.69
CA GLY A 4 18.86 14.82 -3.59
C GLY A 4 18.92 13.60 -2.69
N ARG A 5 19.23 13.80 -1.41
CA ARG A 5 19.18 12.78 -0.35
C ARG A 5 17.80 12.12 -0.39
N GLY A 6 17.73 10.90 -0.91
CA GLY A 6 16.53 10.07 -0.81
C GLY A 6 16.24 9.80 0.67
N GLY A 7 15.05 10.19 1.12
CA GLY A 7 14.54 9.79 2.44
C GLY A 7 14.60 8.28 2.60
N ALA A 8 14.78 7.81 3.84
CA ALA A 8 14.95 6.40 4.14
C ALA A 8 13.75 5.59 3.63
N LEU A 9 14.00 4.71 2.66
CA LEU A 9 12.99 3.80 2.14
C LEU A 9 12.71 2.71 3.17
N VAL A 10 11.47 2.60 3.62
CA VAL A 10 11.04 1.51 4.51
C VAL A 10 10.40 0.40 3.70
N ASN A 11 11.07 -0.76 3.68
CA ASN A 11 10.54 -1.99 3.10
C ASN A 11 9.60 -2.64 4.12
N THR A 12 8.32 -2.78 3.80
CA THR A 12 7.38 -3.55 4.62
C THR A 12 6.83 -4.71 3.80
N ALA A 13 7.08 -5.93 4.27
CA ALA A 13 6.42 -7.11 3.74
C ALA A 13 4.98 -7.15 4.30
N ILE A 14 4.00 -7.30 3.42
CA ILE A 14 2.60 -7.49 3.82
C ILE A 14 2.31 -8.99 3.72
N PRO A 15 2.19 -9.71 4.86
CA PRO A 15 1.90 -11.14 4.83
C PRO A 15 0.46 -11.37 4.33
N PRO A 16 0.22 -12.38 3.48
CA PRO A 16 -1.09 -12.62 2.84
C PRO A 16 -2.12 -13.28 3.77
N LYS A 17 -2.00 -13.12 5.09
CA LYS A 17 -2.91 -13.73 6.07
C LYS A 17 -4.13 -12.83 6.25
N ALA A 18 -5.32 -13.38 5.99
CA ALA A 18 -6.60 -12.70 6.20
C ALA A 18 -6.71 -12.14 7.63
N GLY A 19 -7.30 -10.95 7.74
CA GLY A 19 -7.53 -10.26 9.01
C GLY A 19 -6.66 -9.03 9.24
N LEU A 20 -6.84 -8.41 10.41
CA LEU A 20 -6.14 -7.21 10.83
C LEU A 20 -4.71 -7.53 11.27
N SER A 21 -3.74 -6.80 10.73
CA SER A 21 -2.35 -6.87 11.15
C SER A 21 -1.83 -5.47 11.52
N PRO A 22 -1.23 -5.29 12.70
CA PRO A 22 -0.55 -4.04 13.03
C PRO A 22 0.74 -3.91 12.21
N SER A 23 1.07 -2.68 11.83
CA SER A 23 2.31 -2.39 11.15
C SER A 23 3.50 -2.42 12.12
N PRO A 24 4.64 -3.04 11.77
CA PRO A 24 5.88 -2.92 12.56
C PRO A 24 6.42 -1.48 12.58
N ASN A 25 5.90 -0.63 11.69
CA ASN A 25 6.24 0.78 11.57
C ASN A 25 5.09 1.71 12.02
N ALA A 26 4.16 1.21 12.83
CA ALA A 26 3.10 2.04 13.39
C ALA A 26 3.67 3.25 14.14
N GLY A 27 3.04 4.41 13.94
CA GLY A 27 3.43 5.70 14.48
C GLY A 27 4.67 6.30 13.83
N LYS A 28 5.21 5.72 12.75
CA LYS A 28 6.43 6.20 12.08
C LYS A 28 6.13 6.70 10.67
N PRO A 29 5.82 7.99 10.51
CA PRO A 29 5.59 8.58 9.19
C PRO A 29 6.80 8.41 8.26
N GLN A 30 6.53 8.02 7.01
CA GLN A 30 7.53 7.92 5.96
C GLN A 30 7.09 8.74 4.75
N GLU A 31 8.05 9.36 4.07
CA GLU A 31 7.84 10.02 2.77
C GLU A 31 7.33 9.02 1.72
N LYS A 32 7.88 7.80 1.77
CA LYS A 32 7.56 6.73 0.83
C LYS A 32 7.49 5.38 1.51
N TRP A 33 6.57 4.57 1.04
CA TRP A 33 6.37 3.18 1.43
C TRP A 33 6.62 2.27 0.25
N ARG A 34 7.31 1.15 0.49
CA ARG A 34 7.48 0.10 -0.51
C ARG A 34 6.86 -1.21 -0.03
N VAL A 35 5.96 -1.74 -0.85
CA VAL A 35 5.31 -3.03 -0.66
C VAL A 35 5.99 -4.06 -1.56
N LEU A 36 6.53 -5.10 -0.92
CA LEU A 36 7.29 -6.15 -1.58
C LEU A 36 6.48 -7.47 -1.63
N PRO A 37 6.73 -8.33 -2.62
CA PRO A 37 6.07 -9.63 -2.79
C PRO A 37 6.29 -10.61 -1.63
N GLY A 38 7.25 -10.34 -0.75
CA GLY A 38 7.68 -11.30 0.26
C GLY A 38 8.41 -12.48 -0.39
N GLY A 39 8.21 -13.68 0.15
CA GLY A 39 8.76 -14.92 -0.40
C GLY A 39 7.84 -15.56 -1.45
N ALA A 40 8.44 -16.29 -2.40
CA ALA A 40 7.68 -17.08 -3.37
C ALA A 40 6.85 -18.16 -2.65
N ILE A 41 5.61 -18.37 -3.11
CA ILE A 41 4.71 -19.37 -2.57
C ILE A 41 4.96 -20.69 -3.30
N GLN A 42 4.92 -21.80 -2.54
CA GLN A 42 5.23 -23.13 -3.04
C GLN A 42 4.42 -23.51 -4.29
N PRO A 43 4.99 -24.35 -5.18
CA PRO A 43 4.30 -24.83 -6.36
C PRO A 43 3.01 -25.56 -6.02
N GLY A 44 1.95 -25.35 -6.80
CA GLY A 44 0.64 -25.94 -6.55
C GLY A 44 -0.49 -25.08 -7.12
N THR A 45 -1.65 -25.12 -6.47
CA THR A 45 -2.81 -24.30 -6.83
C THR A 45 -2.49 -22.82 -6.72
N GLN A 46 -2.95 -22.04 -7.70
CA GLN A 46 -2.82 -20.59 -7.68
C GLN A 46 -3.39 -20.04 -6.37
N PRO A 47 -2.61 -19.24 -5.61
CA PRO A 47 -3.15 -18.57 -4.45
C PRO A 47 -4.28 -17.62 -4.88
N PRO A 48 -5.38 -17.57 -4.13
CA PRO A 48 -6.50 -16.70 -4.45
C PRO A 48 -6.10 -15.22 -4.37
N GLU A 49 -6.76 -14.39 -5.18
CA GLU A 49 -6.59 -12.94 -5.12
C GLU A 49 -6.98 -12.38 -3.75
N ARG A 50 -6.33 -11.27 -3.37
CA ARG A 50 -6.55 -10.58 -2.09
C ARG A 50 -6.65 -9.09 -2.30
N THR A 51 -7.37 -8.43 -1.41
CA THR A 51 -7.34 -6.97 -1.29
C THR A 51 -6.75 -6.63 0.07
N VAL A 52 -5.84 -5.65 0.09
CA VAL A 52 -5.24 -5.14 1.32
C VAL A 52 -5.60 -3.67 1.48
N ALA A 53 -6.37 -3.37 2.52
CA ALA A 53 -6.69 -2.00 2.90
C ALA A 53 -5.65 -1.51 3.93
N LEU A 54 -4.97 -0.40 3.62
CA LEU A 54 -3.94 0.20 4.46
C LEU A 54 -4.53 1.34 5.29
N TYR A 55 -4.18 1.42 6.57
CA TYR A 55 -4.76 2.40 7.49
C TYR A 55 -3.71 3.23 8.24
N GLN A 56 -4.06 4.47 8.53
CA GLN A 56 -3.44 5.31 9.55
C GLN A 56 -4.37 5.39 10.77
N GLY A 57 -3.82 5.45 11.97
CA GLY A 57 -4.55 5.41 13.23
C GLY A 57 -4.91 4.01 13.69
N SER A 58 -5.62 3.93 14.81
CA SER A 58 -6.03 2.66 15.44
C SER A 58 -7.49 2.73 15.91
N GLY A 59 -8.11 1.58 16.13
CA GLY A 59 -9.48 1.50 16.62
C GLY A 59 -10.50 2.08 15.63
N VAL A 60 -11.44 2.86 16.16
CA VAL A 60 -12.59 3.41 15.41
C VAL A 60 -12.20 4.64 14.57
N GLU A 61 -11.07 5.29 14.90
CA GLU A 61 -10.60 6.52 14.26
C GLU A 61 -9.61 6.28 13.12
N ARG A 62 -9.51 5.03 12.63
CA ARG A 62 -8.59 4.69 11.54
C ARG A 62 -9.04 5.34 10.22
N ILE A 63 -8.09 5.94 9.52
CA ILE A 63 -8.26 6.54 8.20
C ILE A 63 -7.75 5.53 7.16
N LEU A 64 -8.60 5.14 6.22
CA LEU A 64 -8.16 4.36 5.06
C LEU A 64 -7.21 5.23 4.21
N LEU A 65 -6.04 4.71 3.86
CA LEU A 65 -5.05 5.40 3.04
C LEU A 65 -5.15 5.00 1.57
N CYS A 66 -5.20 3.70 1.30
CA CYS A 66 -5.43 3.13 -0.03
C CYS A 66 -5.70 1.63 0.10
N SER A 67 -6.13 1.05 -1.02
CA SER A 67 -6.28 -0.40 -1.16
C SER A 67 -5.31 -0.92 -2.21
N ILE A 68 -4.80 -2.12 -2.00
CA ILE A 68 -3.88 -2.80 -2.91
C ILE A 68 -4.51 -4.15 -3.30
N ARG A 69 -4.72 -4.38 -4.60
CA ARG A 69 -5.08 -5.70 -5.10
C ARG A 69 -3.83 -6.53 -5.27
N ILE A 70 -3.86 -7.76 -4.77
CA ILE A 70 -2.78 -8.74 -4.89
C ILE A 70 -3.27 -9.87 -5.78
N ARG A 71 -2.49 -10.15 -6.82
CA ARG A 71 -2.68 -11.31 -7.70
C ARG A 71 -1.39 -12.08 -7.85
N TYR A 72 -1.50 -13.39 -8.01
CA TYR A 72 -0.36 -14.28 -8.04
C TYR A 72 -0.09 -14.76 -9.46
N TYR A 73 1.16 -14.60 -9.90
CA TYR A 73 1.64 -15.01 -11.21
C TYR A 73 2.66 -16.12 -11.06
N ARG A 74 2.61 -17.09 -11.97
CA ARG A 74 3.46 -18.27 -11.92
C ARG A 74 4.84 -17.94 -12.47
N ASN A 75 5.87 -18.28 -11.70
CA ASN A 75 7.27 -18.18 -12.10
C ASN A 75 7.68 -19.38 -12.96
N ALA A 76 8.84 -19.27 -13.63
CA ALA A 76 9.38 -20.34 -14.48
C ALA A 76 9.71 -21.63 -13.72
N ASP A 77 10.05 -21.52 -12.43
CA ASP A 77 10.29 -22.65 -11.52
C ASP A 77 8.99 -23.29 -10.97
N GLY A 78 7.83 -22.79 -11.40
CA GLY A 78 6.52 -23.27 -10.99
C GLY A 78 6.00 -22.70 -9.67
N THR A 79 6.77 -21.86 -8.97
CA THR A 79 6.34 -21.14 -7.77
C THR A 79 5.43 -19.96 -8.13
N TRP A 80 4.75 -19.37 -7.14
CA TRP A 80 3.87 -18.22 -7.33
C TRP A 80 4.44 -16.95 -6.69
N SER A 81 4.46 -15.85 -7.44
CA SER A 81 4.87 -14.52 -6.97
C SER A 81 3.67 -13.59 -6.86
N ALA A 82 3.59 -12.83 -5.76
CA ALA A 82 2.61 -11.76 -5.60
C ALA A 82 2.96 -10.56 -6.50
N HIS A 83 1.98 -10.04 -7.22
CA HIS A 83 2.05 -8.76 -7.90
C HIS A 83 0.88 -7.90 -7.45
N PHE A 84 1.02 -6.60 -7.64
CA PHE A 84 0.26 -5.59 -6.91
C PHE A 84 -0.31 -4.55 -7.85
N GLN A 85 -1.56 -4.18 -7.63
CA GLN A 85 -2.18 -3.03 -8.28
C GLN A 85 -2.66 -2.08 -7.18
N LEU A 86 -2.19 -0.83 -7.23
CA LEU A 86 -2.67 0.22 -6.34
C LEU A 86 -4.07 0.63 -6.79
N ILE A 87 -5.04 0.61 -5.88
CA ILE A 87 -6.33 1.24 -6.10
C ILE A 87 -6.25 2.65 -5.50
N GLU A 88 -6.16 3.63 -6.39
CA GLU A 88 -6.18 5.05 -6.04
C GLU A 88 -7.62 5.50 -5.84
N GLU A 89 -8.13 5.39 -4.61
CA GLU A 89 -9.42 5.95 -4.23
C GLU A 89 -9.23 7.32 -3.57
N PRO A 90 -10.09 8.32 -3.84
CA PRO A 90 -10.01 9.59 -3.15
C PRO A 90 -10.25 9.36 -1.65
N LEU A 91 -9.39 9.94 -0.82
CA LEU A 91 -9.51 9.81 0.62
C LEU A 91 -10.69 10.65 1.12
N PHE A 92 -11.61 10.04 1.85
CA PHE A 92 -12.71 10.73 2.53
C PHE A 92 -12.69 10.41 4.02
N ILE A 93 -12.99 11.42 4.84
CA ILE A 93 -13.23 11.26 6.27
C ILE A 93 -14.66 11.65 6.60
N ARG A 94 -15.18 11.10 7.69
CA ARG A 94 -16.49 11.47 8.22
C ARG A 94 -16.33 12.66 9.18
N ALA A 95 -16.92 13.80 8.85
CA ALA A 95 -16.96 14.99 9.71
C ALA A 95 -18.43 15.27 10.09
N GLY A 96 -18.82 14.81 11.29
CA GLY A 96 -20.23 14.77 11.68
C GLY A 96 -21.04 13.88 10.73
N ASP A 97 -22.10 14.43 10.14
CA ASP A 97 -22.97 13.69 9.21
C ASP A 97 -22.58 13.78 7.73
N ARG A 98 -21.41 14.33 7.42
CA ARG A 98 -20.95 14.51 6.04
C ARG A 98 -19.65 13.75 5.76
N TRP A 99 -19.58 13.16 4.57
CA TRP A 99 -18.32 12.70 3.99
C TRP A 99 -17.62 13.91 3.39
N ILE A 100 -16.38 14.16 3.79
CA ILE A 100 -15.56 15.25 3.24
C ILE A 100 -14.24 14.68 2.71
N PRO A 101 -13.67 15.23 1.63
CA PRO A 101 -12.33 14.84 1.19
C PRO A 101 -11.33 15.03 2.34
N PHE A 102 -10.45 14.06 2.52
CA PHE A 102 -9.30 14.21 3.39
C PHE A 102 -8.34 15.18 2.71
N ALA A 103 -8.21 16.37 3.28
CA ALA A 103 -7.33 17.42 2.79
C ALA A 103 -6.31 17.80 3.86
N THR A 104 -5.15 18.30 3.45
CA THR A 104 -4.19 18.89 4.38
C THR A 104 -4.71 20.20 4.98
N PRO A 105 -4.10 20.66 6.10
CA PRO A 105 -4.22 22.06 6.51
C PRO A 105 -3.86 22.98 5.33
N GLY A 106 -4.85 23.72 4.81
CA GLY A 106 -4.72 24.53 3.60
C GLY A 106 -5.58 24.08 2.40
N GLY A 107 -6.27 22.94 2.50
CA GLY A 107 -7.31 22.53 1.55
C GLY A 107 -6.82 21.78 0.30
N ALA A 108 -5.53 21.45 0.21
CA ALA A 108 -5.03 20.60 -0.88
C ALA A 108 -5.45 19.13 -0.65
N PRO A 109 -5.94 18.43 -1.68
CA PRO A 109 -6.33 17.03 -1.55
C PRO A 109 -5.10 16.15 -1.27
N ASN A 110 -5.24 15.27 -0.27
CA ASN A 110 -4.26 14.25 0.02
C ASN A 110 -4.43 13.07 -0.93
N LEU A 111 -3.43 12.84 -1.78
CA LEU A 111 -3.42 11.74 -2.74
C LEU A 111 -2.29 10.78 -2.41
N ILE A 112 -2.58 9.48 -2.46
CA ILE A 112 -1.53 8.47 -2.58
C ILE A 112 -1.05 8.49 -4.03
N VAL A 113 0.24 8.69 -4.23
CA VAL A 113 0.87 8.77 -5.54
C VAL A 113 1.77 7.56 -5.72
N LEU A 114 1.51 6.78 -6.77
CA LEU A 114 2.42 5.72 -7.19
C LEU A 114 3.73 6.32 -7.69
N THR A 115 4.85 5.91 -7.10
CA THR A 115 6.21 6.32 -7.50
C THR A 115 7.08 5.12 -7.87
N SER A 116 6.48 3.95 -8.13
CA SER A 116 7.18 2.76 -8.61
C SER A 116 8.00 3.05 -9.87
N ALA A 117 9.25 2.61 -9.87
CA ALA A 117 10.10 2.59 -11.07
C ALA A 117 9.91 1.32 -11.91
N SER A 118 9.21 0.30 -11.38
CA SER A 118 8.88 -0.92 -12.11
C SER A 118 7.71 -0.70 -13.07
N LEU A 119 7.72 -1.39 -14.20
CA LEU A 119 6.59 -1.41 -15.12
C LEU A 119 5.58 -2.47 -14.68
N PRO A 120 4.26 -2.22 -14.84
CA PRO A 120 3.25 -3.23 -14.63
C PRO A 120 3.27 -4.27 -15.76
N ASN A 121 2.68 -5.43 -15.50
CA ASN A 121 2.34 -6.36 -16.57
C ASN A 121 1.15 -5.85 -17.41
N ALA A 122 0.75 -6.62 -18.43
CA ALA A 122 -0.37 -6.26 -19.32
C ALA A 122 -1.73 -6.06 -18.62
N GLU A 123 -1.88 -6.58 -17.39
CA GLU A 123 -3.09 -6.47 -16.58
C GLU A 123 -3.01 -5.33 -15.54
N GLY A 124 -1.93 -4.54 -15.55
CA GLY A 124 -1.75 -3.41 -14.64
C GLY A 124 -1.18 -3.80 -13.25
N PHE A 125 -0.61 -4.99 -13.10
CA PHE A 125 -0.02 -5.46 -11.85
C PHE A 125 1.51 -5.31 -11.84
N TYR A 126 2.02 -4.59 -10.85
CA TYR A 126 3.44 -4.35 -10.62
C TYR A 126 4.07 -5.46 -9.77
N PRO A 127 5.35 -5.84 -9.99
CA PRO A 127 6.04 -6.81 -9.15
C PRO A 127 6.29 -6.30 -7.71
N TRP A 128 6.22 -4.99 -7.51
CA TRP A 128 6.27 -4.30 -6.21
C TRP A 128 5.68 -2.90 -6.38
N LEU A 129 5.17 -2.32 -5.29
CA LEU A 129 4.69 -0.94 -5.28
C LEU A 129 5.60 -0.06 -4.44
N GLU A 130 5.87 1.16 -4.92
CA GLU A 130 6.34 2.26 -4.11
C GLU A 130 5.36 3.42 -4.25
N PHE A 131 4.92 3.98 -3.13
CA PHE A 131 4.00 5.12 -3.12
C PHE A 131 4.27 6.02 -1.93
N GLY A 132 3.79 7.26 -2.01
CA GLY A 132 3.85 8.25 -0.93
C GLY A 132 2.61 9.14 -0.95
N LEU A 133 2.45 9.98 0.07
CA LEU A 133 1.40 10.99 0.09
C LEU A 133 1.88 12.27 -0.60
N SER A 134 1.04 12.89 -1.42
CA SER A 134 1.35 14.10 -2.18
C SER A 134 1.72 15.30 -1.31
N SER A 135 1.38 15.27 -0.03
CA SER A 135 1.46 16.38 0.90
C SER A 135 2.49 16.23 2.03
N GLY A 136 3.16 15.07 2.10
CA GLY A 136 4.18 14.80 3.09
C GLY A 136 4.12 13.38 3.67
N PRO A 137 4.92 13.11 4.72
CA PRO A 137 5.04 11.80 5.32
C PRO A 137 3.71 11.25 5.85
N VAL A 138 3.52 9.94 5.69
CA VAL A 138 2.37 9.21 6.23
C VAL A 138 2.81 8.00 7.02
N ALA A 139 2.14 7.73 8.15
CA ALA A 139 2.30 6.49 8.88
C ALA A 139 1.29 5.45 8.37
N ILE A 140 1.76 4.24 8.06
CA ILE A 140 0.90 3.07 7.91
C ILE A 140 0.92 2.35 9.25
N ASP A 141 -0.19 2.40 9.98
CA ASP A 141 -0.32 1.89 11.34
C ASP A 141 -0.86 0.45 11.38
N GLY A 142 -1.54 0.03 10.33
CA GLY A 142 -1.95 -1.35 10.14
C GLY A 142 -2.62 -1.58 8.80
N TRP A 143 -3.01 -2.82 8.55
CA TRP A 143 -3.73 -3.22 7.35
C TRP A 143 -4.71 -4.35 7.62
N ILE A 144 -5.72 -4.45 6.76
CA ILE A 144 -6.65 -5.58 6.72
C ILE A 144 -6.47 -6.29 5.40
N VAL A 145 -6.29 -7.62 5.45
CA VAL A 145 -6.31 -8.49 4.27
C VAL A 145 -7.69 -9.17 4.19
N GLU A 146 -8.36 -9.01 3.06
CA GLU A 146 -9.64 -9.66 2.71
C GLU A 146 -9.41 -10.87 1.78
#